data_AF-A0A7S3I3L7-F1
#
_entry.id   AF-A0A7S3I3L7-F1
#
_cell.length_a   1.000
_cell.length_b   1.000
_cell.length_c   1.000
_cell.angle_alpha   90.00
_cell.angle_beta   90.00
_cell.angle_gamma   90.00
#
_symmetry.space_group_name_H-M   'P 1'
#
loop_
_entity.id
_entity.type
_entity.pdbx_description
1 polymer ?
#
loop_
_entity_poly.entity_id
_entity_poly.type
_entity_poly.pdbx_seq_one_letter_code
_entity_poly.pdbx_strand_id
1 'polypeptide(L)'
;KKMFKEVDSCCCMFTPKQGSYMLGILTLLGLCFGELEEFLMVRFLSNLIIFLAFGAMVLFDSETTRKAFFYAYFLGTFPLFMAMIYSFEKSMFDNETLYWHCLAMSKEDKFASFEVANMAECQQKLGIIYNTLLAALILAWFAFIEYWWFCSIYTHYKRYGKENTARHQLHEESV
;
A
#
# COMPACT_ATOMS: atom_id res chain seq x y z
N LYS A 1 -14.24 0.62 -43.15
CA LYS A 1 -13.69 -0.13 -42.00
C LYS A 1 -12.47 0.64 -41.47
N LYS A 2 -12.69 1.67 -40.64
CA LYS A 2 -11.59 2.46 -40.05
C LYS A 2 -11.05 1.67 -38.85
N MET A 3 -9.83 1.17 -38.96
CA MET A 3 -9.06 0.69 -37.81
C MET A 3 -8.87 1.87 -36.88
N PHE A 4 -9.45 1.81 -35.68
CA PHE A 4 -9.05 2.69 -34.60
C PHE A 4 -7.59 2.36 -34.30
N LYS A 5 -6.68 3.27 -34.64
CA LYS A 5 -5.32 3.26 -34.12
C LYS A 5 -5.43 3.34 -32.60
N GLU A 6 -5.01 2.29 -31.92
CA GLU A 6 -4.65 2.36 -30.50
C GLU A 6 -3.63 3.48 -30.36
N VAL A 7 -4.02 4.54 -29.66
CA VAL A 7 -3.07 5.57 -29.23
C VAL A 7 -2.33 4.95 -28.06
N ASP A 8 -1.17 4.35 -28.35
CA ASP A 8 -0.25 3.82 -27.35
C ASP A 8 0.12 4.91 -26.34
N SER A 9 -0.46 4.81 -25.14
CA SER A 9 -0.16 5.66 -24.01
C SER A 9 1.08 5.13 -23.28
N CYS A 10 2.27 5.47 -23.79
CA CYS A 10 3.61 5.05 -23.35
C CYS A 10 4.05 5.41 -21.90
N CYS A 11 3.21 5.40 -20.87
CA CYS A 11 3.67 5.69 -19.49
C CYS A 11 3.22 4.72 -18.39
N CYS A 12 2.48 3.66 -18.69
CA CYS A 12 2.09 2.70 -17.66
C CYS A 12 2.50 1.29 -18.10
N MET A 13 3.43 0.67 -17.37
CA MET A 13 3.85 -0.72 -17.58
C MET A 13 2.66 -1.71 -17.43
N PHE A 14 1.58 -1.28 -16.80
CA PHE A 14 0.34 -2.02 -16.58
C PHE A 14 -0.88 -1.19 -16.98
N THR A 15 -1.89 -1.83 -17.57
CA THR A 15 -3.20 -1.18 -17.72
C THR A 15 -3.84 -1.01 -16.33
N PRO A 16 -4.59 0.05 -16.06
CA PRO A 16 -5.25 0.23 -14.76
C PRO A 16 -6.25 -0.87 -14.46
N LYS A 17 -6.87 -1.49 -15.47
CA LYS A 17 -7.65 -2.72 -15.29
C LYS A 17 -6.77 -3.81 -14.66
N GLN A 18 -5.65 -4.16 -15.28
CA GLN A 18 -4.71 -5.17 -14.73
C GLN A 18 -4.24 -4.80 -13.33
N GLY A 19 -3.87 -3.55 -13.11
CA GLY A 19 -3.43 -3.11 -11.80
C GLY A 19 -4.53 -3.26 -10.73
N SER A 20 -5.78 -2.90 -11.02
CA SER A 20 -6.90 -3.07 -10.07
C SER A 20 -7.14 -4.53 -9.73
N TYR A 21 -6.97 -5.45 -10.69
CA TYR A 21 -7.00 -6.90 -10.42
C TYR A 21 -5.83 -7.35 -9.56
N MET A 22 -4.60 -6.88 -9.83
CA MET A 22 -3.43 -7.21 -9.01
C MET A 22 -3.63 -6.74 -7.56
N LEU A 23 -4.13 -5.52 -7.36
CA LEU A 23 -4.43 -4.99 -6.02
C LEU A 23 -5.50 -5.81 -5.30
N GLY A 24 -6.61 -6.13 -5.98
CA GLY A 24 -7.68 -6.95 -5.38
C GLY A 24 -7.20 -8.35 -4.97
N ILE A 25 -6.36 -8.99 -5.80
CA ILE A 25 -5.77 -10.29 -5.49
C ILE A 25 -4.80 -10.18 -4.31
N LEU A 26 -3.96 -9.14 -4.25
CA LEU A 26 -3.05 -8.92 -3.12
C LEU A 26 -3.81 -8.70 -1.81
N THR A 27 -4.90 -7.93 -1.83
CA THR A 27 -5.76 -7.77 -0.65
C THR A 27 -6.39 -9.09 -0.21
N LEU A 28 -6.85 -9.91 -1.16
CA LEU A 28 -7.39 -11.24 -0.88
C LEU A 28 -6.37 -12.14 -0.18
N LEU A 29 -5.13 -12.17 -0.67
CA LEU A 29 -4.03 -12.89 -0.03
C LEU A 29 -3.78 -12.36 1.38
N GLY A 30 -3.78 -11.03 1.57
CA GLY A 30 -3.65 -10.41 2.89
C GLY A 30 -4.74 -10.83 3.87
N LEU A 31 -5.99 -10.94 3.42
CA LEU A 31 -7.12 -11.38 4.23
C LEU A 31 -6.99 -12.87 4.61
N CYS A 32 -6.56 -13.70 3.66
CA CYS A 32 -6.38 -15.14 3.89
C CYS A 32 -5.21 -15.48 4.81
N PHE A 33 -4.06 -14.82 4.65
CA PHE A 33 -2.86 -15.18 5.41
C PHE A 33 -2.68 -14.33 6.68
N GLY A 34 -3.04 -13.05 6.65
CA GLY A 34 -2.80 -12.13 7.77
C GLY A 34 -3.71 -12.38 8.97
N GLU A 35 -5.00 -12.68 8.75
CA GLU A 35 -5.96 -12.88 9.85
C GLU A 35 -5.83 -14.25 10.54
N LEU A 36 -5.09 -15.18 9.96
CA LEU A 36 -4.80 -16.48 10.58
C LEU A 36 -3.75 -16.39 11.69
N GLU A 37 -2.84 -15.42 11.61
CA GLU A 37 -1.73 -15.27 12.56
C GLU A 37 -2.14 -14.42 13.78
N GLU A 38 -2.82 -13.30 13.54
CA GLU A 38 -3.34 -12.43 14.61
C GLU A 38 -4.66 -11.82 14.13
N PHE A 39 -5.72 -11.85 14.94
CA PHE A 39 -6.97 -11.20 14.54
C PHE A 39 -6.96 -9.75 15.00
N LEU A 40 -6.91 -8.81 14.05
CA LEU A 40 -7.03 -7.38 14.33
C LEU A 40 -8.28 -6.85 13.66
N MET A 41 -9.30 -6.49 14.46
CA MET A 41 -10.62 -6.09 13.95
C MET A 41 -10.56 -4.97 12.92
N VAL A 42 -9.69 -3.96 13.12
CA VAL A 42 -9.49 -2.85 12.17
C VAL A 42 -8.93 -3.35 10.83
N ARG A 43 -7.97 -4.28 10.88
CA ARG A 43 -7.36 -4.88 9.68
C ARG A 43 -8.39 -5.73 8.92
N PHE A 44 -9.12 -6.57 9.64
CA PHE A 44 -10.19 -7.39 9.08
C PHE A 44 -11.25 -6.54 8.38
N LEU A 45 -11.77 -5.49 9.05
CA LEU A 45 -12.81 -4.64 8.47
C LEU A 45 -12.33 -3.90 7.22
N SER A 46 -11.11 -3.35 7.24
CA SER A 46 -10.54 -2.71 6.05
C SER A 46 -10.38 -3.69 4.89
N ASN A 47 -9.82 -4.87 5.15
CA ASN A 47 -9.67 -5.91 4.12
C ASN A 47 -11.03 -6.37 3.58
N LEU A 48 -12.05 -6.51 4.43
CA LEU A 48 -13.41 -6.87 4.03
C LEU A 48 -14.05 -5.81 3.12
N ILE A 49 -13.93 -4.52 3.47
CA ILE A 49 -14.46 -3.42 2.65
C ILE A 49 -13.82 -3.42 1.27
N ILE A 50 -12.49 -3.54 1.20
CA ILE A 50 -11.76 -3.58 -0.07
C ILE A 50 -12.18 -4.82 -0.88
N PHE A 51 -12.33 -5.98 -0.23
CA PHE A 51 -12.77 -7.22 -0.88
C PHE A 51 -14.18 -7.10 -1.47
N LEU A 52 -15.13 -6.54 -0.73
CA LEU A 52 -16.50 -6.32 -1.23
C LEU A 52 -16.51 -5.35 -2.42
N ALA A 53 -15.72 -4.28 -2.35
CA ALA A 53 -15.58 -3.34 -3.44
C ALA A 53 -14.91 -3.98 -4.68
N PHE A 54 -13.93 -4.86 -4.46
CA PHE A 54 -13.31 -5.65 -5.52
C PHE A 54 -14.32 -6.60 -6.17
N GLY A 55 -15.11 -7.34 -5.37
CA GLY A 55 -16.17 -8.21 -5.89
C GLY A 55 -17.18 -7.46 -6.74
N ALA A 56 -17.63 -6.28 -6.29
CA ALA A 56 -18.51 -5.41 -7.07
C ALA A 56 -17.86 -4.97 -8.40
N MET A 57 -16.58 -4.61 -8.37
CA MET A 57 -15.82 -4.26 -9.58
C MET A 57 -15.73 -5.43 -10.57
N VAL A 58 -15.48 -6.66 -10.09
CA VAL A 58 -15.39 -7.85 -10.95
C VAL A 58 -16.74 -8.21 -11.57
N LEU A 59 -17.84 -8.09 -10.82
CA LEU A 59 -19.17 -8.49 -11.29
C LEU A 59 -19.78 -7.51 -12.29
N PHE A 60 -19.62 -6.21 -12.08
CA PHE A 60 -20.27 -5.19 -12.91
C PHE A 60 -19.36 -4.55 -13.96
N ASP A 61 -18.03 -4.68 -13.80
CA ASP A 61 -16.97 -4.12 -14.67
C ASP A 61 -17.27 -2.72 -15.25
N SER A 62 -17.76 -1.82 -14.41
CA SER A 62 -18.16 -0.46 -14.78
C SER A 62 -17.17 0.59 -14.25
N GLU A 63 -17.14 1.77 -14.86
CA GLU A 63 -16.26 2.86 -14.40
C GLU A 63 -16.57 3.26 -12.95
N THR A 64 -17.85 3.32 -12.59
CA THR A 64 -18.30 3.65 -11.23
C THR A 64 -17.79 2.63 -10.22
N THR A 65 -17.85 1.32 -10.55
CA THR A 65 -17.38 0.26 -9.63
C THR A 65 -15.85 0.22 -9.54
N ARG A 66 -15.12 0.51 -10.62
CA ARG A 66 -13.66 0.66 -10.58
C ARG A 66 -13.22 1.86 -9.73
N LYS A 67 -13.91 3.01 -9.83
CA LYS A 67 -13.66 4.17 -8.96
C LYS A 67 -13.98 3.88 -7.51
N ALA A 68 -15.12 3.23 -7.24
CA ALA A 68 -15.51 2.84 -5.89
C ALA A 68 -14.49 1.88 -5.26
N PHE A 69 -14.03 0.86 -6.01
CA PHE A 69 -12.94 -0.01 -5.59
C PHE A 69 -11.67 0.78 -5.27
N PHE A 70 -11.30 1.73 -6.12
CA PHE A 70 -10.09 2.52 -5.89
C PHE A 70 -10.18 3.36 -4.61
N TYR A 71 -11.29 4.05 -4.37
CA TYR A 71 -11.48 4.81 -3.13
C TYR A 71 -11.52 3.90 -1.90
N ALA A 72 -12.18 2.74 -2.01
CA ALA A 72 -12.21 1.74 -0.94
C ALA A 72 -10.81 1.20 -0.64
N TYR A 73 -10.02 0.91 -1.68
CA TYR A 73 -8.63 0.49 -1.56
C TYR A 73 -7.83 1.57 -0.84
N PHE A 74 -7.79 2.80 -1.36
CA PHE A 74 -7.00 3.91 -0.82
C PHE A 74 -7.35 4.28 0.63
N LEU A 75 -8.64 4.38 0.94
CA LEU A 75 -9.09 4.68 2.30
C LEU A 75 -8.88 3.47 3.23
N GLY A 76 -9.04 2.25 2.71
CA GLY A 76 -8.84 1.01 3.44
C GLY A 76 -7.37 0.72 3.73
N THR A 77 -6.42 1.16 2.89
CA THR A 77 -4.99 1.00 3.13
C THR A 77 -4.50 1.78 4.35
N PHE A 78 -5.13 2.90 4.71
CA PHE A 78 -4.69 3.70 5.84
C PHE A 78 -4.83 2.98 7.20
N PRO A 79 -5.99 2.38 7.57
CA PRO A 79 -6.06 1.56 8.77
C PRO A 79 -5.20 0.29 8.71
N LEU A 80 -5.02 -0.31 7.52
CA LEU A 80 -4.11 -1.45 7.33
C LEU A 80 -2.65 -1.06 7.66
N PHE A 81 -2.23 0.13 7.22
CA PHE A 81 -0.93 0.70 7.52
C PHE A 81 -0.74 0.92 9.03
N MET A 82 -1.74 1.48 9.71
CA MET A 82 -1.66 1.67 11.17
C MET A 82 -1.58 0.33 11.92
N ALA A 83 -2.35 -0.68 11.48
CA ALA A 83 -2.29 -2.03 12.05
C ALA A 83 -0.93 -2.70 11.80
N MET A 84 -0.32 -2.47 10.64
CA MET A 84 1.02 -2.96 10.30
C MET A 84 2.08 -2.34 11.21
N ILE A 85 2.06 -1.02 11.41
CA ILE A 85 2.98 -0.34 12.35
C ILE A 85 2.83 -0.93 13.76
N TYR A 86 1.59 -1.05 14.26
CA TYR A 86 1.33 -1.63 15.57
C TYR A 86 1.89 -3.06 15.71
N SER A 87 1.70 -3.90 14.69
CA SER A 87 2.21 -5.27 14.70
C SER A 87 3.74 -5.32 14.68
N PHE A 88 4.38 -4.42 13.92
CA PHE A 88 5.84 -4.30 13.90
C PHE A 88 6.41 -3.81 15.23
N GLU A 89 5.78 -2.80 15.85
CA GLU A 89 6.15 -2.33 17.18
C GLU A 89 6.06 -3.45 18.22
N LYS A 90 5.08 -4.34 18.09
CA LYS A 90 4.92 -5.48 19.01
C LYS A 90 5.94 -6.61 18.75
N SER A 91 6.31 -6.87 17.49
CA SER A 91 7.09 -8.05 17.11
C SER A 91 8.60 -7.81 16.97
N MET A 92 9.05 -6.68 16.41
CA MET A 92 10.48 -6.38 16.28
C MET A 92 11.13 -5.89 17.59
N PHE A 93 10.32 -5.34 18.49
CA PHE A 93 10.79 -4.77 19.77
C PHE A 93 10.55 -5.69 20.94
N ASP A 94 10.43 -6.99 20.68
CA ASP A 94 10.48 -7.95 21.76
C ASP A 94 11.80 -7.73 22.52
N ASN A 95 11.69 -7.52 23.84
CA ASN A 95 12.79 -7.08 24.70
C ASN A 95 14.00 -8.01 24.59
N GLU A 96 13.75 -9.27 24.24
CA GLU A 96 14.77 -10.29 24.03
C GLU A 96 15.69 -9.96 22.84
N THR A 97 15.15 -9.53 21.70
CA THR A 97 15.94 -9.19 20.51
C THR A 97 16.85 -7.99 20.76
N LEU A 98 16.32 -6.94 21.38
CA LEU A 98 17.09 -5.75 21.75
C LEU A 98 18.15 -6.08 22.81
N TYR A 99 17.84 -6.98 23.75
CA TYR A 99 18.81 -7.46 24.74
C TYR A 99 20.03 -8.11 24.09
N TRP A 100 19.82 -9.03 23.13
CA TRP A 100 20.93 -9.72 22.46
C TRP A 100 21.82 -8.77 21.65
N HIS A 101 21.24 -7.76 20.99
CA HIS A 101 22.01 -6.72 20.30
C HIS A 101 22.82 -5.86 21.25
N CYS A 102 22.22 -5.41 22.36
CA CYS A 102 22.95 -4.64 23.38
C CYS A 102 24.03 -5.49 24.07
N LEU A 103 23.79 -6.79 24.26
CA LEU A 103 24.80 -7.71 24.80
C LEU A 103 26.00 -7.86 23.86
N ALA A 104 25.76 -7.97 22.55
CA ALA A 104 26.83 -8.00 21.57
C ALA A 104 27.64 -6.68 21.60
N MET A 105 26.97 -5.52 21.63
CA MET A 105 27.64 -4.23 21.72
C MET A 105 28.43 -4.04 23.01
N SER A 106 27.93 -4.56 24.14
CA SER A 106 28.64 -4.56 25.42
C SER A 106 29.91 -5.40 25.34
N LYS A 107 29.84 -6.59 24.73
CA LYS A 107 31.00 -7.48 24.56
C LYS A 107 32.08 -6.91 23.64
N GLU A 108 31.71 -6.00 22.75
CA GLU A 108 32.61 -5.34 21.82
C GLU A 108 33.09 -3.95 22.30
N ASP A 109 32.81 -3.57 23.56
CA ASP A 109 33.12 -2.24 24.14
C ASP A 109 32.59 -1.05 23.31
N LYS A 110 31.50 -1.26 22.55
CA LYS A 110 30.91 -0.24 21.67
C LYS A 110 29.98 0.73 22.37
N PHE A 111 29.72 0.56 23.67
CA PHE A 111 28.82 1.43 24.44
C PHE A 111 29.27 2.89 24.45
N ALA A 112 30.58 3.13 24.58
CA ALA A 112 31.14 4.47 24.53
C ALA A 112 30.90 5.15 23.16
N SER A 113 31.06 4.40 22.07
CA SER A 113 30.82 4.90 20.70
C SER A 113 29.35 5.21 20.42
N PHE A 114 28.44 4.60 21.19
CA PHE A 114 27.00 4.80 21.05
C PHE A 114 26.42 5.75 22.10
N GLU A 115 27.27 6.33 22.96
CA GLU A 115 26.89 7.21 24.07
C GLU A 115 25.78 6.58 24.94
N VAL A 116 26.02 5.36 25.44
CA VAL A 116 25.11 4.65 26.37
C VAL A 116 25.88 4.18 27.58
N ALA A 117 25.36 4.41 28.79
CA ALA A 117 26.03 4.09 30.04
C ALA A 117 25.75 2.67 30.54
N ASN A 118 24.62 2.08 30.16
CA ASN A 118 24.20 0.76 30.60
C ASN A 118 23.29 0.05 29.58
N MET A 119 22.99 -1.21 29.86
CA MET A 119 22.14 -2.05 29.00
C MET A 119 20.74 -1.51 28.78
N ALA A 120 20.11 -0.95 29.82
CA ALA A 120 18.75 -0.43 29.70
C ALA A 120 18.70 0.80 28.79
N GLU A 121 19.68 1.70 28.91
CA GLU A 121 19.83 2.87 28.04
C GLU A 121 20.15 2.46 26.59
N CYS A 122 20.97 1.42 26.40
CA CYS A 122 21.20 0.82 25.09
C CYS A 122 19.90 0.30 24.45
N GLN A 123 19.11 -0.48 25.19
CA GLN A 123 17.86 -1.04 24.67
C GLN A 123 16.86 0.07 24.29
N GLN A 124 16.73 1.09 25.14
CA GLN A 124 15.86 2.23 24.86
C GLN A 124 16.32 3.01 23.62
N LYS A 125 17.62 3.32 23.51
CA LYS A 125 18.17 4.09 22.40
C LYS A 125 18.08 3.33 21.08
N LEU A 126 18.43 2.04 21.07
CA LEU A 126 18.25 1.18 19.89
C LEU A 126 16.77 1.03 19.53
N GLY A 127 15.89 0.82 20.51
CA GLY A 127 14.45 0.74 20.29
C GLY A 127 13.91 1.99 19.58
N ILE A 128 14.31 3.19 20.01
CA ILE A 128 13.93 4.45 19.35
C ILE A 128 14.48 4.53 17.93
N ILE A 129 15.76 4.20 17.71
CA ILE A 129 16.41 4.24 16.40
C ILE A 129 15.73 3.29 15.41
N TYR A 130 15.52 2.04 15.79
CA TYR A 130 14.85 1.05 14.95
C TYR A 130 13.41 1.47 14.64
N ASN A 131 12.64 1.94 15.63
CA ASN A 131 11.28 2.44 15.40
C ASN A 131 11.26 3.59 14.40
N THR A 132 12.15 4.56 14.56
CA THR A 132 12.22 5.74 13.70
C THR A 132 12.58 5.37 12.27
N LEU A 133 13.61 4.51 12.09
CA LEU A 133 14.05 4.06 10.77
C LEU A 133 12.97 3.23 10.07
N LEU A 134 12.36 2.29 10.79
CA LEU A 134 11.32 1.43 10.24
C LEU A 134 10.07 2.24 9.87
N ALA A 135 9.60 3.13 10.75
CA ALA A 135 8.49 4.03 10.45
C ALA A 135 8.78 4.91 9.24
N ALA A 136 10.01 5.46 9.13
CA ALA A 136 10.42 6.26 7.98
C ALA A 136 10.43 5.44 6.67
N LEU A 137 10.94 4.21 6.69
CA LEU A 137 10.95 3.31 5.52
C LEU A 137 9.54 2.92 5.08
N ILE A 138 8.68 2.57 6.04
CA ILE A 138 7.28 2.21 5.76
C ILE A 138 6.51 3.42 5.23
N LEU A 139 6.70 4.62 5.81
CA LEU A 139 6.11 5.86 5.30
C LEU A 139 6.61 6.20 3.88
N ALA A 140 7.90 6.05 3.61
CA ALA A 140 8.48 6.29 2.28
C ALA A 140 7.92 5.30 1.24
N TRP A 141 7.81 4.02 1.62
CA TRP A 141 7.20 2.98 0.78
C TRP A 141 5.73 3.27 0.49
N PHE A 142 4.96 3.63 1.53
CA PHE A 142 3.55 3.99 1.40
C PHE A 142 3.38 5.21 0.50
N ALA A 143 4.15 6.28 0.74
CA ALA A 143 4.13 7.48 -0.09
C ALA A 143 4.49 7.16 -1.54
N PHE A 144 5.48 6.30 -1.79
CA PHE A 144 5.88 5.93 -3.14
C PHE A 144 4.80 5.12 -3.86
N ILE A 145 4.24 4.09 -3.22
CA ILE A 145 3.20 3.25 -3.82
C ILE A 145 1.93 4.05 -4.07
N GLU A 146 1.43 4.76 -3.06
CA GLU A 146 0.18 5.50 -3.18
C GLU A 146 0.32 6.66 -4.17
N TYR A 147 1.46 7.37 -4.18
CA TYR A 147 1.72 8.43 -5.16
C TYR A 147 1.83 7.87 -6.58
N TRP A 148 2.60 6.80 -6.79
CA TRP A 148 2.75 6.18 -8.11
C TRP A 148 1.41 5.67 -8.65
N TRP A 149 0.61 5.07 -7.78
CA TRP A 149 -0.72 4.57 -8.13
C TRP A 149 -1.71 5.69 -8.42
N PHE A 150 -1.74 6.72 -7.57
CA PHE A 150 -2.57 7.90 -7.77
C PHE A 150 -2.23 8.59 -9.09
N CYS A 151 -0.94 8.80 -9.38
CA CYS A 151 -0.49 9.36 -10.64
C CYS A 151 -0.93 8.51 -11.84
N SER A 152 -0.70 7.19 -11.80
CA SER A 152 -1.06 6.26 -12.88
C SER A 152 -2.56 6.30 -13.18
N ILE A 153 -3.38 6.26 -12.13
CA ILE A 153 -4.84 6.30 -12.24
C ILE A 153 -5.33 7.67 -12.70
N TYR A 154 -4.81 8.75 -12.13
CA TYR A 154 -5.18 10.11 -12.53
C TYR A 154 -4.88 10.33 -14.02
N THR A 155 -3.70 9.91 -14.49
CA THR A 155 -3.38 9.99 -15.92
C THR A 155 -4.33 9.16 -16.78
N HIS A 156 -4.77 8.00 -16.31
CA HIS A 156 -5.71 7.17 -17.05
C HIS A 156 -7.09 7.82 -17.16
N TYR A 157 -7.68 8.25 -16.05
CA TYR A 157 -9.00 8.89 -16.07
C TYR A 157 -9.00 10.22 -16.84
N LYS A 158 -7.91 11.00 -16.75
CA LYS A 158 -7.76 12.23 -17.53
C LYS A 158 -7.68 11.96 -19.04
N ARG A 159 -7.08 10.85 -19.47
CA ARG A 159 -7.06 10.45 -20.90
C ARG A 159 -8.41 9.92 -21.36
N TYR A 160 -9.06 9.08 -20.58
CA TYR A 160 -10.38 8.54 -20.89
C TYR A 160 -11.45 9.63 -21.05
N GLY A 161 -11.40 10.66 -20.20
CA GLY A 161 -12.29 11.83 -20.33
C GLY A 161 -12.09 12.59 -21.65
N LYS A 162 -10.87 12.64 -22.19
CA LYS A 162 -10.62 13.27 -23.49
C LYS A 162 -11.10 12.42 -24.66
N GLU A 163 -10.93 11.09 -24.58
CA GLU A 163 -11.34 10.17 -25.64
C GLU A 163 -12.86 10.02 -25.76
N ASN A 164 -13.59 10.00 -24.64
CA ASN A 164 -15.05 9.93 -24.67
C ASN A 164 -15.68 11.22 -25.22
N THR A 165 -15.13 12.39 -24.88
CA THR A 165 -15.59 13.66 -25.47
C THR A 165 -15.34 13.70 -26.97
N ALA A 166 -14.18 13.23 -27.44
CA ALA A 166 -13.87 13.14 -28.87
C ALA A 166 -14.77 12.14 -29.61
N ARG A 167 -15.11 11.00 -29.01
CA ARG A 167 -16.05 10.02 -29.60
C ARG A 167 -17.48 10.56 -29.67
N HIS A 168 -17.95 11.28 -28.65
CA HIS A 168 -19.28 11.89 -28.67
C HIS A 168 -19.40 12.95 -29.77
N GLN A 169 -18.37 13.79 -29.94
CA GLN A 169 -18.34 14.79 -31.02
C GLN A 169 -18.33 14.15 -32.41
N LEU A 170 -17.56 13.09 -32.61
CA LEU A 170 -17.54 12.35 -33.90
C LEU A 170 -18.86 11.63 -34.20
N HIS A 171 -19.62 11.23 -33.16
CA HIS A 171 -20.90 10.58 -33.35
C HIS A 171 -22.00 11.57 -33.71
N GLU A 172 -21.97 12.78 -33.14
CA GLU A 172 -22.85 13.91 -33.52
C GLU A 172 -22.57 14.43 -34.93
N GLU A 173 -21.31 14.45 -35.39
CA GLU A 173 -20.98 14.85 -36.77
C GLU A 173 -21.35 13.79 -37.83
N SER A 174 -21.70 12.57 -37.40
CA SER A 174 -22.02 11.44 -38.29
C SER A 174 -23.52 11.12 -38.42
N VAL A 175 -24.37 11.85 -37.70
CA VAL A 175 -25.84 11.78 -37.75
C VAL A 175 -26.36 13.04 -38.44
#